data_AF-A0A448MPY3-F1
#
_entry.id   AF-A0A448MPY3-F1
#
_cell.length_a   1.000
_cell.length_b   1.000
_cell.length_c   1.000
_cell.angle_alpha   90.00
_cell.angle_beta   90.00
_cell.angle_gamma   90.00
#
_symmetry.space_group_name_H-M   'P 1'
#
loop_
_entity.id
_entity.type
_entity.pdbx_description
1 polymer ?
#
loop_
_entity_poly.entity_id
_entity_poly.type
_entity_poly.pdbx_seq_one_letter_code
_entity_poly.pdbx_strand_id
1 'polypeptide(L)'
;MFLKHFKSILNENIEGDGEGWTIIDTFGGSGLLSHVAKHIKPKARVIYNDFDGYAERVMHIDDTNRLRAKLYEKVVSLPIDAHLSDALKAEIVNEIEKFDGYKDLNTLASWFLFSGSQAESFDDLYKLKFFNGVRKTDYPRANGYLEGVEIIGESFHTLLPKFAGNPKALFVLDPPYICTNKKVISKRLILIWLTSCD
;
A
#
# COMPACT_ATOMS: atom_id res chain seq x y z
N MET A 1 -3.79 13.41 -13.24
CA MET A 1 -4.59 12.94 -14.40
C MET A 1 -5.41 11.70 -14.04
N PHE A 2 -4.79 10.65 -13.49
CA PHE A 2 -5.43 9.40 -13.03
C PHE A 2 -6.63 9.58 -12.09
N LEU A 3 -6.43 10.21 -10.92
CA LEU A 3 -7.51 10.34 -9.94
C LEU A 3 -8.71 11.08 -10.52
N LYS A 4 -8.49 12.15 -11.29
CA LYS A 4 -9.59 12.89 -11.95
C LYS A 4 -10.44 11.99 -12.83
N HIS A 5 -9.80 11.09 -13.59
CA HIS A 5 -10.50 10.11 -14.42
C HIS A 5 -11.30 9.12 -13.57
N PHE A 6 -10.69 8.57 -12.51
CA PHE A 6 -11.38 7.69 -11.57
C PHE A 6 -12.62 8.36 -10.94
N LYS A 7 -12.50 9.63 -10.52
CA LYS A 7 -13.64 10.42 -10.00
C LYS A 7 -14.76 10.57 -11.04
N SER A 8 -14.40 10.83 -12.31
CA SER A 8 -15.37 10.94 -13.41
C SER A 8 -16.15 9.65 -13.57
N ILE A 9 -15.43 8.53 -13.65
CA ILE A 9 -16.02 7.20 -13.81
C ILE A 9 -16.97 6.87 -12.65
N LEU A 10 -16.58 7.15 -11.40
CA LEU A 10 -17.44 6.92 -10.24
C LEU A 10 -18.75 7.71 -10.36
N ASN A 11 -18.70 8.97 -10.82
CA ASN A 11 -19.88 9.80 -10.98
C ASN A 11 -20.74 9.42 -12.18
N GLU A 12 -20.14 8.91 -13.25
CA GLU A 12 -20.84 8.43 -14.44
C GLU A 12 -21.57 7.10 -14.19
N ASN A 13 -21.06 6.25 -13.30
CA ASN A 13 -21.60 4.91 -13.05
C ASN A 13 -22.43 4.79 -11.78
N ILE A 14 -22.24 5.68 -10.80
CA ILE A 14 -22.93 5.64 -9.50
C ILE A 14 -23.66 6.96 -9.28
N GLU A 15 -24.99 6.89 -9.17
CA GLU A 15 -25.83 8.04 -8.90
C GLU A 15 -25.69 8.57 -7.46
N GLY A 16 -25.78 9.90 -7.30
CA GLY A 16 -25.78 10.57 -6.00
C GLY A 16 -24.59 10.18 -5.12
N ASP A 17 -24.86 9.95 -3.84
CA ASP A 17 -23.86 9.56 -2.83
C ASP A 17 -23.53 8.05 -2.83
N GLY A 18 -24.10 7.28 -3.76
CA GLY A 18 -23.87 5.84 -3.87
C GLY A 18 -24.71 4.95 -2.96
N GLU A 19 -25.90 5.39 -2.58
CA GLU A 19 -26.83 4.59 -1.75
C GLU A 19 -27.11 3.21 -2.37
N GLY A 20 -26.89 2.14 -1.59
CA GLY A 20 -27.07 0.76 -2.02
C GLY A 20 -26.04 0.25 -3.03
N TRP A 21 -25.00 1.02 -3.34
CA TRP A 21 -23.87 0.57 -4.16
C TRP A 21 -22.77 -0.07 -3.32
N THR A 22 -22.09 -1.06 -3.91
CA THR A 22 -20.86 -1.65 -3.39
C THR A 22 -19.73 -1.37 -4.36
N ILE A 23 -18.68 -0.70 -3.92
CA ILE A 23 -17.45 -0.46 -4.67
C ILE A 23 -16.39 -1.42 -4.13
N ILE A 24 -15.80 -2.24 -4.98
CA ILE A 24 -14.83 -3.26 -4.60
C ILE A 24 -13.47 -2.92 -5.23
N ASP A 25 -12.56 -2.44 -4.40
CA ASP A 25 -11.15 -2.25 -4.74
C ASP A 25 -10.42 -3.57 -4.53
N THR A 26 -10.23 -4.30 -5.64
CA THR A 26 -9.83 -5.72 -5.61
C THR A 26 -8.33 -5.89 -5.38
N PHE A 27 -7.54 -4.90 -5.79
CA PHE A 27 -6.09 -4.86 -5.66
C PHE A 27 -5.73 -3.59 -4.90
N GLY A 28 -6.18 -3.53 -3.64
CA GLY A 28 -6.30 -2.26 -2.95
C GLY A 28 -4.99 -1.48 -2.79
N GLY A 29 -3.85 -2.19 -2.73
CA GLY A 29 -2.53 -1.58 -2.60
C GLY A 29 -2.50 -0.55 -1.46
N SER A 30 -2.18 0.70 -1.78
CA SER A 30 -2.16 1.82 -0.81
C SER A 30 -3.52 2.29 -0.29
N GLY A 31 -4.63 1.67 -0.71
CA GLY A 31 -6.00 2.09 -0.37
C GLY A 31 -6.43 3.42 -0.97
N LEU A 32 -5.63 4.02 -1.86
CA LEU A 32 -5.90 5.36 -2.43
C LEU A 32 -7.23 5.41 -3.19
N LEU A 33 -7.53 4.38 -3.98
CA LEU A 33 -8.78 4.31 -4.74
C LEU A 33 -9.98 4.09 -3.81
N SER A 34 -9.84 3.22 -2.82
CA SER A 34 -10.83 3.04 -1.75
C SER A 34 -11.12 4.33 -0.98
N HIS A 35 -10.09 5.06 -0.54
CA HIS A 35 -10.21 6.35 0.15
C HIS A 35 -10.98 7.37 -0.71
N VAL A 36 -10.59 7.50 -1.98
CA VAL A 36 -11.22 8.43 -2.92
C VAL A 36 -12.67 8.02 -3.21
N ALA A 37 -12.93 6.73 -3.39
CA ALA A 37 -14.28 6.22 -3.61
C ALA A 37 -15.19 6.53 -2.43
N LYS A 38 -14.72 6.32 -1.20
CA LYS A 38 -15.51 6.58 0.01
C LYS A 38 -15.79 8.08 0.20
N HIS A 39 -14.83 8.95 -0.10
CA HIS A 39 -15.04 10.39 -0.05
C HIS A 39 -16.06 10.90 -1.08
N ILE A 40 -16.09 10.31 -2.28
CA ILE A 40 -16.97 10.75 -3.37
C ILE A 40 -18.37 10.15 -3.24
N LYS A 41 -18.45 8.91 -2.78
CA LYS A 41 -19.69 8.15 -2.59
C LYS A 41 -19.82 7.74 -1.12
N PRO A 42 -20.10 8.69 -0.21
CA PRO A 42 -20.07 8.43 1.23
C PRO A 42 -21.12 7.41 1.70
N LYS A 43 -22.23 7.25 0.97
CA LYS A 43 -23.27 6.27 1.27
C LYS A 43 -23.03 4.90 0.60
N ALA A 44 -22.04 4.79 -0.28
CA ALA A 44 -21.63 3.50 -0.81
C ALA A 44 -20.91 2.67 0.26
N ARG A 45 -21.10 1.35 0.18
CA ARG A 45 -20.23 0.38 0.82
C ARG A 45 -18.96 0.29 -0.02
N VAL A 46 -17.81 0.57 0.58
CA VAL A 46 -16.50 0.51 -0.11
C VAL A 46 -15.70 -0.61 0.54
N ILE A 47 -15.35 -1.62 -0.26
CA ILE A 47 -14.52 -2.76 0.15
C ILE A 47 -13.11 -2.51 -0.37
N TYR A 48 -12.17 -2.40 0.56
CA TYR A 48 -10.73 -2.30 0.34
C TYR A 48 -10.11 -3.69 0.58
N ASN A 49 -9.69 -4.35 -0.50
CA ASN A 49 -8.99 -5.63 -0.39
C ASN A 49 -7.49 -5.41 -0.19
N ASP A 50 -7.05 -5.49 1.06
CA ASP A 50 -5.68 -5.36 1.52
C ASP A 50 -5.04 -6.75 1.67
N PHE A 51 -4.38 -7.21 0.62
CA PHE A 51 -3.75 -8.54 0.60
C PHE A 51 -2.38 -8.55 1.28
N ASP A 52 -1.68 -7.41 1.33
CA ASP A 52 -0.30 -7.28 1.80
C ASP A 52 -0.18 -6.54 3.15
N GLY A 53 -1.29 -6.28 3.82
CA GLY A 53 -1.34 -5.71 5.17
C GLY A 53 -0.97 -4.23 5.24
N TYR A 54 -1.20 -3.45 4.18
CA TYR A 54 -0.94 -2.00 4.19
C TYR A 54 -1.78 -1.26 5.24
N ALA A 55 -3.01 -1.69 5.50
CA ALA A 55 -3.87 -1.10 6.52
C ALA A 55 -3.22 -1.08 7.91
N GLU A 56 -2.55 -2.17 8.28
CA GLU A 56 -1.82 -2.25 9.54
C GLU A 56 -0.67 -1.25 9.58
N ARG A 57 0.13 -1.18 8.50
CA ARG A 57 1.24 -0.21 8.37
C ARG A 57 0.77 1.23 8.58
N VAL A 58 -0.40 1.58 8.06
CA VAL A 58 -0.99 2.93 8.19
C VAL A 58 -1.31 3.26 9.65
N MET A 59 -1.80 2.29 10.44
CA MET A 59 -2.08 2.50 11.87
C MET A 59 -0.81 2.75 12.70
N HIS A 60 0.33 2.24 12.23
CA HIS A 60 1.62 2.31 12.93
C HIS A 60 2.58 3.35 12.35
N ILE A 61 2.09 4.38 11.66
CA ILE A 61 2.91 5.48 11.13
C ILE A 61 3.67 6.22 12.23
N ASP A 62 3.07 6.40 13.42
CA ASP A 62 3.76 7.07 14.53
C ASP A 62 4.96 6.26 15.03
N ASP A 63 4.82 4.93 15.16
CA ASP A 63 5.95 4.03 15.48
C ASP A 63 7.01 4.03 14.38
N THR A 64 6.58 4.00 13.12
CA THR A 64 7.46 4.06 11.95
C THR A 64 8.30 5.34 11.97
N ASN A 65 7.70 6.49 12.25
CA ASN A 65 8.40 7.77 12.39
C ASN A 65 9.36 7.78 13.58
N ARG A 66 8.97 7.17 14.70
CA ARG A 66 9.79 7.09 15.92
C ARG A 66 11.05 6.24 15.68
N LEU A 67 10.90 5.10 15.01
CA LEU A 67 12.03 4.27 14.59
C LEU A 67 12.88 4.97 13.53
N ARG A 68 12.26 5.56 12.50
CA ARG A 68 12.94 6.35 11.45
C ARG A 68 13.86 7.40 12.05
N ALA A 69 13.39 8.19 13.02
CA ALA A 69 14.17 9.25 13.63
C ALA A 69 15.45 8.70 14.29
N LYS A 70 15.33 7.63 15.08
CA LYS A 70 16.47 6.94 15.73
C LYS A 70 17.50 6.44 14.72
N LEU A 71 17.02 5.82 13.64
CA LEU A 71 17.91 5.28 12.61
C LEU A 71 18.52 6.38 11.75
N TYR A 72 17.78 7.45 11.47
CA TYR A 72 18.26 8.58 10.67
C TYR A 72 19.44 9.28 11.34
N GLU A 73 19.40 9.46 12.67
CA GLU A 73 20.52 10.04 13.43
C GLU A 73 21.84 9.27 13.24
N LYS A 74 21.77 7.94 13.09
CA LYS A 74 22.94 7.08 12.86
C LYS A 74 23.56 7.25 11.47
N VAL A 75 22.76 7.63 10.47
CA VAL A 75 23.17 7.68 9.05
C VAL A 75 23.18 9.09 8.46
N VAL A 76 22.81 10.12 9.21
CA VAL A 76 22.66 11.50 8.71
C VAL A 76 23.93 12.08 8.08
N SER A 77 25.11 11.62 8.53
CA SER A 77 26.40 12.04 7.99
C SER A 77 26.82 11.29 6.73
N LEU A 78 26.10 10.23 6.36
CA LEU A 78 26.38 9.42 5.18
C LEU A 78 25.58 9.94 3.98
N PRO A 79 26.15 9.93 2.76
CA PRO A 79 25.37 10.10 1.54
C PRO A 79 24.26 9.06 1.43
N ILE A 80 23.20 9.40 0.68
CA ILE A 80 22.20 8.40 0.26
C ILE A 80 22.91 7.34 -0.61
N ASP A 81 22.43 6.09 -0.51
CA ASP A 81 22.98 4.89 -1.16
C ASP A 81 24.41 4.51 -0.73
N ALA A 82 24.99 5.19 0.25
CA ALA A 82 26.28 4.80 0.81
C ALA A 82 26.16 3.44 1.54
N HIS A 83 27.09 2.53 1.26
CA HIS A 83 27.19 1.26 1.96
C HIS A 83 27.57 1.48 3.44
N LEU A 84 26.87 0.82 4.35
CA LEU A 84 27.15 0.90 5.79
C LEU A 84 28.32 -0.02 6.16
N SER A 85 29.19 0.44 7.06
CA SER A 85 30.19 -0.45 7.66
C SER A 85 29.51 -1.53 8.52
N ASP A 86 30.19 -2.67 8.72
CA ASP A 86 29.63 -3.76 9.54
C ASP A 86 29.35 -3.31 10.99
N ALA A 87 30.18 -2.44 11.54
CA ALA A 87 29.98 -1.85 12.87
C ALA A 87 28.70 -1.01 12.93
N LEU A 88 28.50 -0.11 11.96
CA LEU A 88 27.30 0.74 11.91
C LEU A 88 26.03 -0.08 11.64
N LYS A 89 26.12 -1.10 10.77
CA LYS A 89 25.03 -2.04 10.54
C LYS A 89 24.65 -2.75 11.84
N ALA A 90 25.61 -3.25 12.61
CA ALA A 90 25.34 -3.92 13.88
C ALA A 90 24.65 -2.97 14.89
N GLU A 91 25.05 -1.70 14.93
CA GLU A 91 24.36 -0.69 15.76
C GLU A 91 22.90 -0.47 15.33
N ILE A 92 22.64 -0.37 14.01
CA ILE A 92 21.29 -0.21 13.47
C ILE A 92 20.42 -1.43 13.79
N VAL A 93 20.93 -2.65 13.57
CA VAL A 93 20.20 -3.88 13.88
C VAL A 93 19.81 -3.92 15.35
N ASN A 94 20.76 -3.60 16.25
CA ASN A 94 20.49 -3.52 17.68
C ASN A 94 19.41 -2.48 18.04
N GLU A 95 19.38 -1.32 17.38
CA GLU A 95 18.35 -0.31 17.59
C GLU A 95 16.97 -0.79 17.09
N ILE A 96 16.91 -1.49 15.95
CA ILE A 96 15.69 -2.12 15.43
C ILE A 96 15.19 -3.21 16.41
N GLU A 97 16.07 -4.09 16.88
CA GLU A 97 15.70 -5.17 17.81
C GLU A 97 15.19 -4.63 19.15
N LYS A 98 15.83 -3.59 19.70
CA LYS A 98 15.43 -2.94 20.95
C LYS A 98 14.18 -2.07 20.83
N PHE A 99 13.76 -1.72 19.62
CA PHE A 99 12.57 -0.92 19.43
C PHE A 99 11.34 -1.65 20.01
N ASP A 100 10.59 -0.94 20.83
CA ASP A 100 9.45 -1.44 21.61
C ASP A 100 8.09 -1.20 20.93
N GLY A 101 8.10 -0.60 19.73
CA GLY A 101 6.91 -0.38 18.89
C GLY A 101 6.86 -1.29 17.67
N TYR A 102 5.90 -1.02 16.77
CA TYR A 102 5.74 -1.76 15.52
C TYR A 102 6.94 -1.62 14.57
N LYS A 103 7.34 -2.75 13.97
CA LYS A 103 8.46 -2.82 13.03
C LYS A 103 7.95 -3.35 11.71
N ASP A 104 7.89 -2.49 10.70
CA ASP A 104 7.52 -2.90 9.35
C ASP A 104 8.76 -3.35 8.57
N LEU A 105 8.80 -4.64 8.24
CA LEU A 105 9.89 -5.23 7.46
C LEU A 105 10.01 -4.57 6.09
N ASN A 106 8.90 -4.28 5.42
CA ASN A 106 8.90 -3.68 4.08
C ASN A 106 9.48 -2.27 4.10
N THR A 107 9.11 -1.45 5.07
CA THR A 107 9.66 -0.12 5.27
C THR A 107 11.15 -0.17 5.59
N LEU A 108 11.57 -1.04 6.51
CA LEU A 108 13.00 -1.18 6.85
C LEU A 108 13.82 -1.68 5.66
N ALA A 109 13.31 -2.66 4.92
CA ALA A 109 13.93 -3.11 3.67
C ALA A 109 14.06 -1.96 2.66
N SER A 110 13.03 -1.12 2.51
CA SER A 110 13.07 0.05 1.61
C SER A 110 14.10 1.10 2.00
N TRP A 111 14.45 1.20 3.29
CA TRP A 111 15.47 2.13 3.78
C TRP A 111 16.89 1.58 3.69
N PHE A 112 17.07 0.27 3.68
CA PHE A 112 18.41 -0.32 3.82
C PHE A 112 18.85 -1.20 2.66
N LEU A 113 17.96 -1.64 1.79
CA LEU A 113 18.28 -2.46 0.64
C LEU A 113 18.21 -1.64 -0.65
N PHE A 114 18.96 -2.07 -1.68
CA PHE A 114 18.79 -1.52 -3.01
C PHE A 114 17.41 -1.85 -3.59
N SER A 115 16.88 -0.95 -4.41
CA SER A 115 15.63 -1.15 -5.14
C SER A 115 15.61 -2.51 -5.86
N GLY A 116 14.54 -3.27 -5.65
CA GLY A 116 14.36 -4.62 -6.20
C GLY A 116 14.85 -5.77 -5.30
N SER A 117 15.54 -5.46 -4.20
CA SER A 117 15.87 -6.45 -3.16
C SER A 117 14.71 -6.60 -2.18
N GLN A 118 14.46 -7.81 -1.70
CA GLN A 118 13.41 -8.12 -0.75
C GLN A 118 13.96 -9.00 0.38
N ALA A 119 13.32 -8.91 1.54
CA ALA A 119 13.56 -9.78 2.69
C ALA A 119 12.22 -10.35 3.16
N GLU A 120 12.18 -11.65 3.42
CA GLU A 120 10.97 -12.34 3.89
C GLU A 120 10.86 -12.35 5.43
N SER A 121 11.97 -12.07 6.11
CA SER A 121 12.05 -11.99 7.56
C SER A 121 13.10 -10.96 8.01
N PHE A 122 13.05 -10.57 9.30
CA PHE A 122 14.11 -9.76 9.92
C PHE A 122 15.47 -10.45 9.89
N ASP A 123 15.50 -11.77 10.12
CA ASP A 123 16.74 -12.55 10.05
C ASP A 123 17.36 -12.50 8.65
N ASP A 124 16.53 -12.55 7.60
CA ASP A 124 17.01 -12.44 6.22
C ASP A 124 17.46 -11.02 5.90
N LEU A 125 16.72 -10.00 6.35
CA LEU A 125 17.13 -8.60 6.24
C LEU A 125 18.53 -8.41 6.84
N TYR A 126 18.79 -8.93 8.04
CA TYR A 126 20.05 -8.73 8.75
C TYR A 126 21.24 -9.47 8.12
N LYS A 127 21.01 -10.46 7.27
CA LYS A 127 22.09 -11.12 6.49
C LYS A 127 22.54 -10.28 5.30
N LEU A 128 21.70 -9.36 4.80
CA LEU A 128 21.97 -8.55 3.62
C LEU A 128 22.86 -7.34 3.91
N LYS A 129 23.43 -6.75 2.85
CA LYS A 129 24.19 -5.50 2.95
C LYS A 129 23.24 -4.32 3.13
N PHE A 130 23.60 -3.39 4.01
CA PHE A 130 22.81 -2.19 4.25
C PHE A 130 23.41 -0.99 3.50
N PHE A 131 22.53 -0.19 2.93
CA PHE A 131 22.81 1.08 2.28
C PHE A 131 21.96 2.18 2.93
N ASN A 132 22.40 3.43 2.85
CA ASN A 132 21.64 4.53 3.42
C ASN A 132 20.49 4.98 2.50
N GLY A 133 19.29 4.50 2.77
CA GLY A 133 18.04 4.98 2.16
C GLY A 133 17.05 5.53 3.18
N VAL A 134 17.49 5.80 4.42
CA VAL A 134 16.59 6.23 5.50
C VAL A 134 16.00 7.59 5.16
N ARG A 135 14.66 7.68 5.23
CA ARG A 135 13.94 8.90 4.89
C ARG A 135 14.27 10.04 5.88
N LYS A 136 14.59 11.22 5.33
CA LYS A 136 14.86 12.43 6.12
C LYS A 136 13.63 12.99 6.84
N THR A 137 12.47 12.92 6.21
CA THR A 137 11.22 13.50 6.71
C THR A 137 10.25 12.45 7.18
N ASP A 138 9.37 12.85 8.10
CA ASP A 138 8.33 11.98 8.63
C ASP A 138 7.31 11.60 7.57
N TYR A 139 6.75 10.40 7.73
CA TYR A 139 5.53 9.98 7.05
C TYR A 139 4.37 10.82 7.57
N PRO A 140 3.60 11.44 6.68
CA PRO A 140 2.43 12.20 7.10
C PRO A 140 1.47 11.28 7.83
N ARG A 141 0.87 11.77 8.92
CA ARG A 141 -0.17 11.03 9.62
C ARG A 141 -1.35 10.77 8.69
N ALA A 142 -1.92 9.59 8.80
CA ALA A 142 -3.03 9.13 7.96
C ALA A 142 -4.35 9.04 8.75
N ASN A 143 -4.58 9.99 9.66
CA ASN A 143 -5.79 10.04 10.48
C ASN A 143 -7.03 10.04 9.58
N GLY A 144 -7.93 9.09 9.79
CA GLY A 144 -9.17 8.94 9.02
C GLY A 144 -8.97 8.49 7.56
N TYR A 145 -7.74 8.11 7.14
CA TYR A 145 -7.46 7.76 5.75
C TYR A 145 -8.30 6.55 5.26
N LEU A 146 -8.43 5.52 6.09
CA LEU A 146 -9.27 4.35 5.82
C LEU A 146 -10.59 4.41 6.61
N GLU A 147 -11.06 5.59 7.01
CA GLU A 147 -12.32 5.71 7.74
C GLU A 147 -13.52 5.36 6.86
N GLY A 148 -14.40 4.48 7.37
CA GLY A 148 -15.62 4.07 6.68
C GLY A 148 -15.41 3.12 5.50
N VAL A 149 -14.17 2.68 5.23
CA VAL A 149 -13.91 1.59 4.27
C VAL A 149 -13.93 0.26 5.00
N GLU A 150 -14.50 -0.76 4.35
CA GLU A 150 -14.47 -2.14 4.84
C GLU A 150 -13.19 -2.81 4.37
N ILE A 151 -12.33 -3.20 5.31
CA ILE A 151 -11.03 -3.80 5.02
C ILE A 151 -11.19 -5.32 5.04
N ILE A 152 -10.77 -5.97 3.97
CA ILE A 152 -10.72 -7.43 3.85
C ILE A 152 -9.36 -7.85 3.28
N GLY A 153 -8.95 -9.10 3.50
CA GLY A 153 -7.71 -9.67 2.94
C GLY A 153 -8.00 -11.00 2.28
N GLU A 154 -8.50 -10.99 1.04
CA GLU A 154 -8.90 -12.18 0.30
C GLU A 154 -8.25 -12.28 -1.08
N SER A 155 -8.14 -13.51 -1.60
CA SER A 155 -7.77 -13.72 -3.00
C SER A 155 -8.83 -13.15 -3.93
N PHE A 156 -8.43 -12.49 -5.02
CA PHE A 156 -9.40 -11.98 -6.00
C PHE A 156 -10.27 -13.09 -6.61
N HIS A 157 -9.77 -14.32 -6.66
CA HIS A 157 -10.51 -15.50 -7.13
C HIS A 157 -11.70 -15.84 -6.22
N THR A 158 -11.64 -15.52 -4.93
CA THR A 158 -12.75 -15.72 -3.98
C THR A 158 -13.60 -14.48 -3.85
N LEU A 159 -13.00 -13.30 -3.94
CA LEU A 159 -13.68 -12.03 -3.76
C LEU A 159 -14.63 -11.69 -4.92
N LEU A 160 -14.15 -11.74 -6.17
CA LEU A 160 -14.95 -11.32 -7.33
C LEU A 160 -16.26 -12.13 -7.50
N PRO A 161 -16.27 -13.47 -7.36
CA PRO A 161 -17.50 -14.26 -7.51
C PRO A 161 -18.61 -13.89 -6.52
N LYS A 162 -18.27 -13.44 -5.30
CA LYS A 162 -19.25 -13.02 -4.27
C LYS A 162 -20.15 -11.88 -4.74
N PHE A 163 -19.66 -11.04 -5.66
CA PHE A 163 -20.35 -9.83 -6.12
C PHE A 163 -20.73 -9.88 -7.62
N ALA A 164 -20.39 -10.95 -8.35
CA ALA A 164 -20.56 -11.04 -9.80
C ALA A 164 -22.03 -10.99 -10.30
N GLY A 165 -22.99 -11.25 -9.41
CA GLY A 165 -24.43 -11.16 -9.67
C GLY A 165 -25.09 -9.86 -9.20
N ASN A 166 -24.35 -8.96 -8.53
CA ASN A 166 -24.91 -7.73 -7.98
C ASN A 166 -24.89 -6.60 -9.05
N PRO A 167 -26.04 -6.10 -9.53
CA PRO A 167 -26.08 -5.03 -10.52
C PRO A 167 -25.60 -3.66 -9.98
N LYS A 168 -25.52 -3.52 -8.66
CA LYS A 168 -24.98 -2.35 -7.95
C LYS A 168 -23.57 -2.59 -7.37
N ALA A 169 -22.85 -3.57 -7.92
CA ALA A 169 -21.43 -3.75 -7.64
C ALA A 169 -20.58 -3.08 -8.72
N LEU A 170 -19.58 -2.31 -8.30
CA LEU A 170 -18.58 -1.70 -9.16
C LEU A 170 -17.20 -2.23 -8.77
N PHE A 171 -16.52 -2.88 -9.70
CA PHE A 171 -15.18 -3.43 -9.47
C PHE A 171 -14.12 -2.45 -9.96
N VAL A 172 -13.17 -2.13 -9.08
CA VAL A 172 -11.97 -1.36 -9.37
C VAL A 172 -10.81 -2.34 -9.43
N LEU A 173 -10.25 -2.50 -10.64
CA LEU A 173 -9.18 -3.45 -10.90
C LEU A 173 -7.90 -2.69 -11.30
N ASP A 174 -6.91 -2.71 -10.41
CA ASP A 174 -5.53 -2.23 -10.62
C ASP A 174 -4.52 -3.33 -10.25
N PRO A 175 -4.47 -4.45 -11.02
CA PRO A 175 -3.64 -5.60 -10.68
C PRO A 175 -2.14 -5.28 -10.75
N PRO A 176 -1.28 -6.03 -10.03
CA PRO A 176 0.16 -5.94 -10.22
C PRO A 176 0.53 -6.31 -11.66
N TYR A 177 1.30 -5.44 -12.33
CA TYR A 177 1.71 -5.62 -13.72
C TYR A 177 2.71 -6.78 -13.85
N ILE A 178 2.20 -7.99 -14.04
CA ILE A 178 2.98 -9.12 -14.54
C ILE A 178 2.68 -9.20 -16.03
N CYS A 179 3.70 -9.04 -16.87
CA CYS A 179 3.61 -9.30 -18.30
C CYS A 179 3.25 -10.78 -18.54
N THR A 180 1.98 -11.18 -18.48
CA THR A 180 1.48 -12.42 -19.09
C THR A 180 -0.03 -12.40 -19.41
N ASN A 181 -0.34 -13.08 -20.51
CA ASN A 181 -1.57 -13.22 -21.30
C ASN A 181 -2.95 -12.85 -20.71
N LYS A 182 -3.64 -12.02 -21.50
CA LYS A 182 -5.01 -11.53 -21.36
C LYS A 182 -6.02 -12.68 -21.32
N LYS A 183 -6.74 -12.83 -20.19
CA LYS A 183 -8.07 -13.45 -20.16
C LYS A 183 -9.11 -12.36 -19.92
N VAL A 184 -9.96 -12.15 -20.92
CA VAL A 184 -11.06 -11.17 -20.89
C VAL A 184 -12.19 -11.71 -20.02
N ILE A 185 -12.58 -10.95 -18.99
CA ILE A 185 -13.83 -11.17 -18.24
C ILE A 185 -14.79 -10.05 -18.63
N SER A 186 -15.93 -10.41 -19.23
CA SER A 186 -16.97 -9.48 -19.69
C SER A 186 -17.96 -9.20 -18.55
N LYS A 187 -17.99 -7.95 -18.07
CA LYS A 187 -19.08 -7.24 -17.35
C LYS A 187 -18.60 -5.80 -17.06
N ARG A 188 -19.44 -4.89 -16.51
CA ARG A 188 -19.10 -3.50 -16.13
C ARG A 188 -17.89 -3.48 -15.17
N LEU A 189 -16.71 -3.56 -15.77
CA LEU A 189 -15.40 -3.55 -15.15
C LEU A 189 -14.84 -2.17 -15.44
N ILE A 190 -14.48 -1.45 -14.40
CA ILE A 190 -13.57 -0.34 -14.57
C ILE A 190 -12.18 -0.95 -14.40
N LEU A 191 -11.64 -1.44 -15.51
CA LEU A 191 -10.21 -1.67 -15.60
C LEU A 191 -9.57 -0.30 -15.68
N ILE A 192 -8.90 0.12 -14.62
CA ILE A 192 -8.05 1.29 -14.71
C ILE A 192 -6.70 0.77 -15.20
N TRP A 193 -6.49 0.80 -16.51
CA TRP A 193 -5.19 0.50 -17.09
C TRP A 193 -4.21 1.62 -16.73
N LEU A 194 -3.14 1.33 -15.98
CA LEU A 194 -1.94 2.15 -16.01
C LEU A 194 -1.23 1.84 -17.32
N THR A 195 -1.31 2.75 -18.29
CA THR A 195 -0.31 2.80 -19.35
C THR A 195 0.99 3.29 -18.73
N SER A 196 1.94 2.39 -18.52
CA SER A 196 3.35 2.71 -18.40
C SER A 196 4.14 1.62 -19.11
N CYS A 197 3.96 1.58 -20.43
CA CYS A 197 4.98 1.12 -21.36
C CYS A 197 5.16 2.26 -22.35
N ASP A 198 6.13 3.13 -22.07
CA ASP A 198 6.93 3.81 -23.09
C ASP A 198 8.40 3.64 -22.67
#